data_AF-A0A3B9VQ76-F1
#
_entry.id   AF-A0A3B9VQ76-F1
#
_cell.length_a   1.000
_cell.length_b   1.000
_cell.length_c   1.000
_cell.angle_alpha   90.00
_cell.angle_beta   90.00
_cell.angle_gamma   90.00
#
_symmetry.space_group_name_H-M   'P 1'
#
loop_
_entity.id
_entity.type
_entity.pdbx_description
1 polymer ?
#
loop_
_entity_poly.entity_id
_entity_poly.type
_entity_poly.pdbx_seq_one_letter_code
_entity_poly.pdbx_strand_id
1 'polypeptide(L)' 'MERLGADGRLVRKIAQLEGLDGLIIPGGESTTLIKLMDVFDFWDPLRAWIEAGRPTFGTCAGAILLA' A
#
# COMPACT_ATOMS: atom_id res chain seq x y z
N MET A 1 -9.88 -4.08 -10.32
CA MET A 1 -10.52 -2.81 -9.90
C MET A 1 -11.54 -2.37 -10.93
N GLU A 2 -11.15 -2.19 -12.19
CA GLU A 2 -12.08 -1.78 -13.27
C GLU A 2 -13.30 -2.70 -13.43
N ARG A 3 -13.12 -4.03 -13.37
CA ARG A 3 -14.23 -5.01 -13.37
C ARG A 3 -15.16 -4.93 -12.15
N LEU A 4 -14.72 -4.29 -11.08
CA LEU A 4 -15.49 -4.04 -9.86
C LEU A 4 -16.07 -2.61 -9.83
N GLY A 5 -15.90 -1.83 -10.91
CA GLY A 5 -16.33 -0.44 -10.98
C GLY A 5 -15.51 0.51 -10.09
N ALA A 6 -14.30 0.12 -9.70
CA ALA A 6 -13.42 0.92 -8.86
C ALA A 6 -12.30 1.57 -9.68
N ASP A 7 -12.13 2.87 -9.52
CA ASP A 7 -10.99 3.61 -10.04
C ASP A 7 -9.73 3.32 -9.21
N GLY A 8 -8.64 3.00 -9.91
CA GLY A 8 -7.36 2.70 -9.31
C GLY A 8 -6.28 3.64 -9.80
N ARG A 9 -5.38 4.06 -8.92
CA ARG A 9 -4.15 4.77 -9.28
C ARG A 9 -2.93 4.14 -8.65
N LEU A 10 -1.80 4.21 -9.35
CA LEU A 10 -0.52 3.72 -8.83
C LEU A 10 0.02 4.66 -7.76
N VAL A 11 0.35 4.11 -6.60
CA VAL A 11 0.99 4.81 -5.48
C VAL A 11 2.49 4.53 -5.52
N ARG A 12 3.29 5.56 -5.75
CA ARG A 12 4.77 5.51 -5.75
C ARG A 12 5.40 6.51 -4.78
N LYS A 13 4.60 7.46 -4.28
CA LYS A 13 5.00 8.51 -3.33
C LYS A 13 3.94 8.65 -2.25
N ILE A 14 4.35 9.03 -1.05
CA ILE A 14 3.48 9.19 0.12
C ILE A 14 2.31 10.14 -0.16
N ALA A 15 2.54 11.26 -0.85
CA ALA A 15 1.49 12.23 -1.21
C ALA A 15 0.34 11.61 -2.03
N GLN A 16 0.58 10.49 -2.71
CA GLN A 16 -0.44 9.79 -3.49
C GLN A 16 -1.34 8.90 -2.63
N LEU A 17 -1.17 8.88 -1.30
CA LEU A 17 -2.13 8.31 -0.38
C LEU A 17 -3.33 9.25 -0.15
N GLU A 18 -3.15 10.56 -0.34
CA GLU A 18 -4.18 11.55 -0.07
C GLU A 18 -5.42 11.37 -0.96
N GLY A 19 -6.61 11.29 -0.37
CA GLY A 19 -7.85 11.09 -1.11
C GLY A 19 -8.07 9.68 -1.65
N LEU A 20 -7.29 8.68 -1.23
CA LEU A 20 -7.64 7.27 -1.47
C LEU A 20 -8.67 6.77 -0.44
N ASP A 21 -9.58 5.91 -0.89
CA ASP A 21 -10.52 5.19 0.00
C ASP A 21 -9.89 3.92 0.60
N GLY A 22 -8.86 3.38 -0.06
CA GLY A 22 -8.17 2.18 0.35
C GLY A 22 -6.83 2.00 -0.37
N LEU A 23 -5.97 1.16 0.18
CA LEU A 23 -4.66 0.85 -0.37
C LEU A 23 -4.53 -0.66 -0.64
N ILE A 24 -4.03 -1.03 -1.81
CA ILE A 24 -3.69 -2.42 -2.13
C ILE A 24 -2.17 -2.55 -2.21
N ILE A 25 -1.60 -3.48 -1.45
CA ILE A 25 -0.18 -3.84 -1.52
C ILE A 25 -0.09 -5.18 -2.27
N PRO A 26 0.36 -5.16 -3.54
CA PRO A 26 0.40 -6.37 -4.34
C PRO A 26 1.49 -7.33 -3.87
N GLY A 27 1.41 -8.58 -4.35
CA GLY A 27 2.52 -9.51 -4.27
C GLY A 27 3.71 -9.08 -5.13
N GLY A 28 4.84 -9.73 -4.91
CA GLY A 28 6.10 -9.45 -5.58
C GLY A 28 7.26 -10.04 -4.82
N GLU A 29 8.47 -9.62 -5.16
CA GLU A 29 9.69 -9.99 -4.44
C GLU A 29 9.78 -9.13 -3.16
N SER A 30 9.74 -9.79 -2.00
CA SER A 30 9.59 -9.11 -0.70
C SER A 30 10.76 -8.18 -0.38
N THR A 31 11.99 -8.53 -0.77
CA THR A 31 13.16 -7.67 -0.55
C THR A 31 13.04 -6.38 -1.34
N THR A 32 12.55 -6.45 -2.59
CA THR A 32 12.27 -5.26 -3.39
C THR A 32 11.21 -4.39 -2.74
N LEU A 33 10.11 -4.97 -2.24
CA LEU A 33 9.06 -4.22 -1.56
C LEU A 33 9.60 -3.49 -0.31
N ILE A 34 10.32 -4.21 0.57
CA ILE A 34 10.92 -3.62 1.78
C ILE A 34 11.87 -2.49 1.42
N LYS A 35 12.77 -2.69 0.45
CA LYS A 35 13.68 -1.65 -0.01
C LYS A 35 12.95 -0.41 -0.54
N LEU A 36 11.85 -0.59 -1.27
CA LEU A 36 11.04 0.53 -1.75
C LEU A 36 10.35 1.26 -0.59
N MET A 37 9.87 0.53 0.42
CA MET A 37 9.29 1.14 1.61
C MET A 37 10.32 2.00 2.36
N ASP A 38 11.57 1.52 2.47
CA ASP A 38 12.67 2.26 3.09
C ASP A 38 13.07 3.48 2.25
N VAL A 39 13.32 3.30 0.95
CA VAL A 39 13.82 4.36 0.04
C VAL A 39 12.84 5.52 -0.09
N PHE A 40 11.55 5.25 0.06
CA PHE A 40 10.49 6.25 -0.08
C PHE A 40 9.81 6.60 1.26
N ASP A 41 10.41 6.22 2.39
CA ASP A 41 9.95 6.53 3.75
C ASP A 41 8.47 6.18 4.00
N PHE A 42 7.99 5.06 3.45
CA PHE A 42 6.57 4.69 3.50
C PHE A 42 6.13 4.04 4.81
N TRP A 43 7.06 3.59 5.66
CA TRP A 43 6.70 2.83 6.87
C TRP A 43 5.81 3.62 7.82
N ASP A 44 6.22 4.81 8.23
CA ASP A 44 5.43 5.62 9.17
C ASP A 44 4.09 6.07 8.56
N PRO A 45 4.04 6.59 7.30
CA PRO A 45 2.77 6.92 6.66
C PRO A 45 1.83 5.72 6.47
N LEU A 46 2.36 4.54 6.12
CA LEU A 46 1.55 3.33 5.97
C LEU A 46 1.00 2.87 7.32
N ARG A 47 1.81 2.93 8.37
CA ARG A 47 1.37 2.59 9.72
C ARG A 47 0.26 3.54 10.18
N ALA A 48 0.46 4.85 10.01
CA ALA A 48 -0.56 5.85 10.35
C ALA A 48 -1.85 5.66 9.53
N TRP A 49 -1.74 5.26 8.26
CA TRP A 49 -2.89 4.92 7.42
C TRP A 49 -3.72 3.77 8.01
N ILE A 50 -3.05 2.68 8.39
CA ILE A 50 -3.68 1.48 8.95
C ILE A 50 -4.27 1.78 10.33
N GLU A 51 -3.52 2.47 11.20
CA GLU A 51 -3.96 2.85 12.55
C GLU A 51 -5.15 3.82 12.52
N ALA A 52 -5.28 4.64 11.47
CA ALA A 52 -6.47 5.47 11.22
C ALA A 52 -7.71 4.65 10.77
N GLY A 53 -7.62 3.33 10.71
CA GLY A 53 -8.71 2.43 10.32
C GLY A 53 -9.01 2.44 8.83
N ARG A 54 -8.10 2.94 8.00
CA ARG A 54 -8.32 3.02 6.55
C ARG A 54 -8.09 1.64 5.92
N PRO A 55 -8.96 1.20 4.99
CA PRO A 55 -8.84 -0.11 4.35
C PRO A 55 -7.48 -0.34 3.70
N THR A 56 -6.84 -1.46 4.02
CA THR A 56 -5.60 -1.91 3.38
C THR A 56 -5.71 -3.38 3.05
N PHE A 57 -5.33 -3.76 1.82
CA PHE A 57 -5.40 -5.14 1.35
C PHE A 57 -4.05 -5.58 0.80
N GLY A 58 -3.40 -6.51 1.50
CA GLY A 58 -2.16 -7.14 1.08
C GLY A 58 -2.42 -8.47 0.38
N THR A 59 -1.69 -8.75 -0.70
CA THR A 59 -1.72 -10.07 -1.37
C THR A 59 -0.32 -10.68 -1.42
N CYS A 60 -0.19 -11.99 -1.18
CA CYS A 60 1.10 -12.70 -1.16
C CYS A 60 2.15 -11.97 -0.30
N ALA A 61 3.26 -11.49 -0.87
CA ALA A 61 4.29 -10.72 -0.16
C ALA A 61 3.74 -9.43 0.49
N GLY A 62 2.73 -8.80 -0.11
CA GLY A 62 2.05 -7.66 0.51
C GLY A 62 1.25 -8.04 1.75
N ALA A 63 0.76 -9.28 1.86
CA ALA A 63 0.12 -9.77 3.09
C ALA A 63 1.15 -10.01 4.20
N ILE A 64 2.34 -10.50 3.85
CA ILE A 64 3.46 -10.66 4.79
C ILE A 64 3.93 -9.30 5.32
N LEU A 65 3.97 -8.28 4.45
CA LEU A 65 4.36 -6.92 4.84
C LEU A 65 3.38 -6.27 5.83
N LEU A 66 2.11 -6.69 5.82
CA LEU A 66 1.07 -6.22 6.73
C LEU A 66 0.94 -7.04 8.02
N ALA A 67 1.65 -8.18 8.14
CA ALA A 67 1.63 -9.05 9.30
C ALA A 67 2.59 -8.56 10.39
#